data_AF-A0A183HWL9-F1
#
_entry.id   AF-A0A183HWL9-F1
#
_cell.length_a   1.000
_cell.length_b   1.000
_cell.length_c   1.000
_cell.angle_alpha   90.00
_cell.angle_beta   90.00
_cell.angle_gamma   90.00
#
_symmetry.space_group_name_H-M   'P 1'
#
loop_
_entity.id
_entity.type
_entity.pdbx_description
1 polymer ?
#
loop_
_entity_poly.entity_id
_entity_poly.type
_entity_poly.pdbx_seq_one_letter_code
_entity_poly.pdbx_strand_id
1 'polypeptide(L)'
;LCHLDIFLIGSFFRYARVNKNGYVRILTNYGAINLELFCKDAPRACENFIKHCKNGYYNNTKFHRIIRNFIMQGGDPTGTGKGGDSIWGKPFKDEIISSFSHDQRGILSMANQGTDTNKSQFFITFRSCSYLDGKHTIFGRVVGGTGTLNAIEKIETDESSRPIANVIFVNAEIFVDPFEEAEIAVEKERENIRLAKTNQENGKNFIF
;
A
#
# COMPACT_ATOMS: atom_id res chain seq x y z
N LEU A 1 -1.64 9.29 -30.23
CA LEU A 1 -1.70 8.68 -28.89
C LEU A 1 -2.10 9.76 -27.90
N CYS A 2 -3.19 9.58 -27.17
CA CYS A 2 -3.65 10.59 -26.22
C CYS A 2 -2.70 10.66 -25.02
N HIS A 3 -2.66 11.80 -24.34
CA HIS A 3 -1.82 12.03 -23.16
C HIS A 3 -2.05 10.97 -22.04
N LEU A 4 -3.27 10.40 -21.98
CA LEU A 4 -3.63 9.30 -21.09
C LEU A 4 -2.92 7.97 -21.42
N ASP A 5 -2.71 7.66 -22.70
CA ASP A 5 -2.08 6.42 -23.14
C ASP A 5 -0.60 6.39 -22.75
N ILE A 6 0.08 7.53 -22.84
CA ILE A 6 1.49 7.68 -22.45
C ILE A 6 1.67 7.49 -20.94
N PHE A 7 0.74 7.99 -20.13
CA PHE A 7 0.82 7.87 -18.67
C PHE A 7 0.55 6.43 -18.17
N LEU A 8 -0.40 5.73 -18.81
CA LEU A 8 -0.69 4.33 -18.53
C LEU A 8 0.47 3.41 -18.94
N ILE A 9 1.04 3.62 -20.11
CA ILE A 9 2.25 2.92 -20.57
C ILE A 9 3.41 3.22 -19.60
N GLY A 10 3.60 4.47 -19.20
CA GLY A 10 4.63 4.89 -18.24
C GLY A 10 4.51 4.22 -16.87
N SER A 11 3.29 4.08 -16.35
CA SER A 11 3.03 3.43 -15.06
C SER A 11 3.29 1.92 -15.11
N PHE A 12 2.92 1.25 -16.21
CA PHE A 12 3.17 -0.18 -16.42
C PHE A 12 4.69 -0.48 -16.47
N PHE A 13 5.45 0.30 -17.24
CA PHE A 13 6.91 0.18 -17.30
C PHE A 13 7.61 0.50 -15.98
N ARG A 14 7.01 1.36 -15.14
CA ARG A 14 7.54 1.67 -13.81
C ARG A 14 7.35 0.49 -12.85
N TYR A 15 6.15 -0.09 -12.78
CA TYR A 15 5.91 -1.25 -11.91
C TYR A 15 6.68 -2.49 -12.35
N ALA A 16 6.94 -2.68 -13.65
CA ALA A 16 7.79 -3.76 -14.13
C ALA A 16 9.24 -3.72 -13.58
N ARG A 17 9.70 -2.55 -13.09
CA ARG A 17 11.02 -2.39 -12.46
C ARG A 17 10.99 -2.58 -10.94
N VAL A 18 9.81 -2.69 -10.33
CA VAL A 18 9.68 -2.96 -8.90
C VAL A 18 9.87 -4.45 -8.64
N ASN A 19 11.02 -4.83 -8.11
CA ASN A 19 11.42 -6.22 -7.90
C ASN A 19 11.79 -6.56 -6.45
N LYS A 20 11.57 -5.62 -5.52
CA LYS A 20 11.85 -5.78 -4.08
C LYS A 20 10.59 -5.55 -3.27
N ASN A 21 10.58 -6.10 -2.06
CA ASN A 21 9.57 -5.82 -1.06
C ASN A 21 9.84 -4.47 -0.38
N GLY A 22 8.77 -3.79 0.02
CA GLY A 22 8.85 -2.58 0.84
C GLY A 22 8.83 -2.92 2.32
N TYR A 23 9.37 -2.04 3.16
CA TYR A 23 9.37 -2.20 4.60
C TYR A 23 8.90 -0.91 5.27
N VAL A 24 7.81 -1.00 6.02
CA VAL A 24 7.18 0.13 6.70
C VAL A 24 6.92 -0.24 8.15
N ARG A 25 7.22 0.66 9.08
CA ARG A 25 6.78 0.55 10.47
C ARG A 25 5.65 1.52 10.71
N ILE A 26 4.51 1.00 11.13
CA ILE A 26 3.43 1.78 11.69
C ILE A 26 3.73 1.99 13.17
N LEU A 27 3.72 3.24 13.62
CA LEU A 27 3.74 3.57 15.03
C LEU A 27 2.29 3.81 15.48
N THR A 28 1.87 3.07 16.50
CA THR A 28 0.57 3.25 17.14
C THR A 28 0.74 3.72 18.57
N ASN A 29 -0.32 4.22 19.19
CA ASN A 29 -0.33 4.52 20.62
C ASN A 29 -0.22 3.28 21.53
N TYR A 30 -0.24 2.06 20.96
CA TYR A 30 -0.02 0.80 21.66
C TYR A 30 1.35 0.16 21.36
N GLY A 31 2.17 0.80 20.51
CA GLY A 31 3.47 0.29 20.09
C GLY A 31 3.62 0.23 18.57
N ALA A 32 4.78 -0.26 18.13
CA ALA A 32 5.12 -0.38 16.72
C ALA A 32 4.62 -1.69 16.09
N ILE A 33 4.30 -1.66 14.81
CA ILE A 33 4.01 -2.82 13.94
C ILE A 33 4.87 -2.68 12.69
N ASN A 34 5.75 -3.66 12.44
CA ASN A 34 6.58 -3.69 11.24
C ASN A 34 5.89 -4.51 10.15
N LEU A 35 5.85 -3.98 8.94
CA LEU A 35 5.21 -4.56 7.77
C LEU A 35 6.23 -4.82 6.68
N GLU A 36 6.11 -5.99 6.05
CA GLU A 36 6.70 -6.30 4.75
C GLU A 36 5.61 -6.14 3.69
N LEU A 37 5.89 -5.38 2.63
CA LEU A 37 4.96 -5.08 1.55
C LEU A 37 5.38 -5.80 0.27
N PHE A 38 4.43 -6.50 -0.37
CA PHE A 38 4.66 -7.29 -1.57
C PHE A 38 4.60 -6.42 -2.83
N CYS A 39 5.51 -5.44 -2.94
CA CYS A 39 5.43 -4.38 -3.95
C CYS A 39 5.55 -4.87 -5.40
N LYS A 40 6.15 -6.04 -5.63
CA LYS A 40 6.20 -6.67 -6.96
C LYS A 40 4.83 -7.22 -7.37
N ASP A 41 4.14 -7.79 -6.41
CA ASP A 41 2.92 -8.59 -6.57
C ASP A 41 1.67 -7.71 -6.56
N ALA A 42 1.59 -6.76 -5.63
CA ALA A 42 0.52 -5.76 -5.51
C ALA A 42 1.08 -4.33 -5.59
N PRO A 43 1.67 -3.92 -6.74
CA PRO A 43 2.38 -2.65 -6.86
C PRO A 43 1.48 -1.44 -6.60
N ARG A 44 0.21 -1.46 -7.03
CA ARG A 44 -0.69 -0.31 -6.82
C ARG A 44 -1.09 -0.20 -5.37
N ALA A 45 -1.46 -1.29 -4.72
CA ALA A 45 -1.80 -1.27 -3.31
C ALA A 45 -0.60 -0.79 -2.45
N CYS A 46 0.60 -1.29 -2.76
CA CYS A 46 1.81 -0.90 -2.05
C CYS A 46 2.20 0.57 -2.30
N GLU A 47 2.17 1.06 -3.54
CA GLU A 47 2.47 2.47 -3.84
C GLU A 47 1.47 3.40 -3.14
N ASN A 48 0.19 3.05 -3.20
CA ASN A 48 -0.88 3.80 -2.54
C ASN A 48 -0.61 3.91 -1.04
N PHE A 49 -0.33 2.78 -0.38
CA PHE A 49 -0.05 2.75 1.05
C PHE A 49 1.21 3.54 1.41
N ILE A 50 2.34 3.32 0.72
CA ILE A 50 3.61 4.00 0.99
C ILE A 50 3.47 5.51 0.80
N LYS A 51 2.83 5.97 -0.29
CA LYS A 51 2.64 7.40 -0.53
C LYS A 51 1.70 8.05 0.48
N HIS A 52 0.63 7.37 0.92
CA HIS A 52 -0.20 7.86 2.02
C HIS A 52 0.61 7.98 3.33
N CYS A 53 1.48 7.02 3.64
CA CYS A 53 2.41 7.12 4.77
C CYS A 53 3.35 8.33 4.65
N LYS A 54 4.02 8.49 3.50
CA LYS A 54 4.94 9.62 3.23
C LYS A 54 4.26 10.98 3.35
N ASN A 55 3.03 11.09 2.86
CA ASN A 55 2.26 12.33 2.89
C ASN A 55 1.61 12.62 4.26
N GLY A 56 1.79 11.75 5.25
CA GLY A 56 1.16 11.86 6.56
C GLY A 56 -0.37 11.67 6.54
N TYR A 57 -0.92 11.10 5.47
CA TYR A 57 -2.36 10.89 5.29
C TYR A 57 -2.97 10.00 6.39
N TYR A 58 -2.18 9.04 6.89
CA TYR A 58 -2.59 8.16 7.98
C TYR A 58 -2.26 8.71 9.38
N ASN A 59 -1.58 9.85 9.50
CA ASN A 59 -1.17 10.38 10.79
C ASN A 59 -2.40 10.76 11.62
N ASN A 60 -2.39 10.34 12.88
CA ASN A 60 -3.47 10.51 13.84
C ASN A 60 -4.83 9.94 13.39
N THR A 61 -4.84 8.99 12.46
CA THR A 61 -6.07 8.30 12.05
C THR A 61 -6.40 7.14 12.98
N LYS A 62 -7.69 6.78 13.07
CA LYS A 62 -8.15 5.71 13.96
C LYS A 62 -8.20 4.37 13.23
N PHE A 63 -7.86 3.31 13.96
CA PHE A 63 -8.35 1.98 13.63
C PHE A 63 -9.80 1.88 14.11
N HIS A 64 -10.71 2.23 13.20
CA HIS A 64 -12.11 2.46 13.51
C HIS A 64 -12.93 1.16 13.66
N ARG A 65 -12.36 0.00 13.34
CA ARG A 65 -13.04 -1.29 13.46
C ARG A 65 -12.06 -2.39 13.89
N ILE A 66 -12.32 -3.00 15.03
CA ILE A 66 -11.52 -4.11 15.59
C ILE A 66 -12.49 -5.23 15.94
N ILE A 67 -12.26 -6.41 15.39
CA ILE A 67 -13.04 -7.61 15.70
C ILE A 67 -12.05 -8.66 16.17
N ARG A 68 -12.17 -9.04 17.45
CA ARG A 68 -11.34 -10.06 18.07
C ARG A 68 -11.41 -11.37 17.27
N ASN A 69 -10.27 -12.04 17.09
CA ASN A 69 -10.16 -13.23 16.25
C ASN A 69 -10.62 -12.99 14.80
N PHE A 70 -10.54 -11.77 14.27
CA PHE A 70 -10.83 -11.52 12.86
C PHE A 70 -9.87 -10.50 12.26
N ILE A 71 -10.14 -9.20 12.41
CA ILE A 71 -9.34 -8.14 11.78
C ILE A 71 -9.26 -6.88 12.65
N MET A 72 -8.24 -6.06 12.38
CA MET A 72 -8.15 -4.65 12.75
C MET A 72 -8.08 -3.82 11.47
N GLN A 73 -9.05 -2.93 11.29
CA GLN A 73 -9.23 -2.11 10.09
C GLN A 73 -9.03 -0.63 10.39
N GLY A 74 -8.32 0.05 9.50
CA GLY A 74 -7.97 1.46 9.60
C GLY A 74 -7.81 2.11 8.23
N GLY A 75 -7.12 3.25 8.18
CA GLY A 75 -6.83 3.96 6.94
C GLY A 75 -7.97 4.84 6.42
N ASP A 76 -8.93 5.21 7.29
CA ASP A 76 -9.96 6.22 7.02
C ASP A 76 -9.66 7.49 7.84
N PRO A 77 -9.23 8.61 7.20
CA PRO A 77 -8.98 9.86 7.91
C PRO A 77 -10.19 10.46 8.60
N THR A 78 -11.40 10.14 8.13
CA THR A 78 -12.64 10.61 8.77
C THR A 78 -12.97 9.81 10.03
N GLY A 79 -12.39 8.62 10.19
CA GLY A 79 -12.69 7.69 11.28
C GLY A 79 -14.11 7.11 11.26
N THR A 80 -14.89 7.35 10.20
CA THR A 80 -16.29 6.91 10.11
C THR A 80 -16.42 5.45 9.71
N GLY A 81 -15.43 4.93 8.98
CA GLY A 81 -15.41 3.64 8.31
C GLY A 81 -15.89 3.70 6.85
N LYS A 82 -16.31 4.87 6.36
CA LYS A 82 -16.83 5.07 5.00
C LYS A 82 -15.98 6.01 4.15
N GLY A 83 -15.03 6.72 4.76
CA GLY A 83 -14.17 7.67 4.08
C GLY A 83 -12.90 7.02 3.54
N GLY A 84 -11.96 7.89 3.16
CA GLY A 84 -10.70 7.49 2.57
C GLY A 84 -10.73 7.55 1.04
N ASP A 85 -9.61 7.96 0.45
CA ASP A 85 -9.41 8.10 -0.99
C ASP A 85 -8.02 7.61 -1.34
N SER A 86 -7.86 7.02 -2.53
CA SER A 86 -6.54 6.63 -3.01
C SER A 86 -5.69 7.86 -3.36
N ILE A 87 -4.39 7.66 -3.52
CA ILE A 87 -3.46 8.67 -4.02
C ILE A 87 -3.80 9.21 -5.42
N TRP A 88 -4.65 8.50 -6.17
CA TRP A 88 -5.10 8.89 -7.51
C TRP A 88 -6.45 9.60 -7.51
N GLY A 89 -7.06 9.85 -6.35
CA GLY A 89 -8.36 10.51 -6.22
C GLY A 89 -9.55 9.67 -6.73
N LYS A 90 -9.32 8.40 -7.07
CA LYS A 90 -10.35 7.47 -7.54
C LYS A 90 -10.06 6.04 -7.08
N PRO A 91 -11.06 5.16 -6.97
CA PRO A 91 -10.80 3.77 -6.63
C PRO A 91 -9.87 3.08 -7.63
N PHE A 92 -9.11 2.08 -7.17
CA PHE A 92 -8.22 1.29 -8.01
C PHE A 92 -8.54 -0.20 -7.95
N LYS A 93 -8.09 -0.90 -9.00
CA LYS A 93 -8.38 -2.31 -9.24
C LYS A 93 -7.81 -3.23 -8.17
N ASP A 94 -8.46 -4.38 -7.98
CA ASP A 94 -7.91 -5.45 -7.16
C ASP A 94 -6.69 -6.08 -7.85
N GLU A 95 -5.69 -6.46 -7.06
CA GLU A 95 -4.48 -7.16 -7.50
C GLU A 95 -4.49 -8.57 -6.88
N ILE A 96 -5.43 -9.41 -7.34
CA ILE A 96 -5.65 -10.75 -6.80
C ILE A 96 -4.60 -11.74 -7.34
N ILE A 97 -3.94 -12.43 -6.43
CA ILE A 97 -2.95 -13.46 -6.73
C ILE A 97 -3.41 -14.79 -6.14
N SER A 98 -3.52 -15.81 -6.98
CA SER A 98 -4.08 -17.12 -6.60
C SER A 98 -3.27 -17.86 -5.53
N SER A 99 -1.96 -17.59 -5.44
CA SER A 99 -1.10 -18.17 -4.40
C SER A 99 -1.16 -17.42 -3.07
N PHE A 100 -1.81 -16.26 -3.00
CA PHE A 100 -1.96 -15.51 -1.75
C PHE A 100 -3.25 -15.91 -1.04
N SER A 101 -3.14 -16.16 0.26
CA SER A 101 -4.26 -16.53 1.11
C SER A 101 -4.17 -15.81 2.45
N HIS A 102 -5.32 -15.50 3.03
CA HIS A 102 -5.46 -15.09 4.42
C HIS A 102 -5.37 -16.32 5.33
N ASP A 103 -4.28 -17.09 5.23
CA ASP A 103 -4.10 -18.37 5.93
C ASP A 103 -3.54 -18.23 7.34
N GLN A 104 -3.05 -17.04 7.69
CA GLN A 104 -2.37 -16.77 8.94
C GLN A 104 -2.75 -15.42 9.56
N ARG A 105 -2.28 -15.22 10.79
CA ARG A 105 -2.32 -13.93 11.49
C ARG A 105 -1.34 -12.95 10.86
N GLY A 106 -1.72 -11.68 10.82
CA GLY A 106 -0.85 -10.60 10.38
C GLY A 106 -0.83 -10.39 8.87
N ILE A 107 -1.78 -10.95 8.11
CA ILE A 107 -1.92 -10.65 6.68
C ILE A 107 -2.50 -9.24 6.53
N LEU A 108 -1.87 -8.44 5.68
CA LEU A 108 -2.25 -7.06 5.39
C LEU A 108 -2.93 -6.98 4.03
N SER A 109 -4.16 -6.45 4.02
CA SER A 109 -5.00 -6.43 2.83
C SER A 109 -5.82 -5.14 2.70
N MET A 110 -6.17 -4.78 1.47
CA MET A 110 -7.03 -3.62 1.20
C MET A 110 -8.48 -3.90 1.59
N ALA A 111 -9.12 -2.93 2.25
CA ALA A 111 -10.56 -2.93 2.42
C ALA A 111 -11.22 -2.31 1.18
N ASN A 112 -12.32 -2.91 0.74
CA ASN A 112 -13.08 -2.46 -0.44
C ASN A 112 -14.59 -2.59 -0.20
N GLN A 113 -15.39 -2.07 -1.12
CA GLN A 113 -16.86 -2.11 -1.13
C GLN A 113 -17.39 -3.00 -2.28
N GLY A 114 -16.57 -3.94 -2.73
CA GLY A 114 -16.79 -4.72 -3.95
C GLY A 114 -15.57 -4.67 -4.87
N THR A 115 -15.66 -5.38 -5.99
CA THR A 115 -14.56 -5.51 -6.96
C THR A 115 -14.08 -4.16 -7.47
N ASP A 116 -12.75 -3.98 -7.52
CA ASP A 116 -12.06 -2.80 -8.06
C ASP A 116 -12.39 -1.47 -7.36
N THR A 117 -12.75 -1.52 -6.07
CA THR A 117 -13.11 -0.33 -5.28
C THR A 117 -12.10 0.05 -4.19
N ASN A 118 -10.83 -0.35 -4.34
CA ASN A 118 -9.80 -0.05 -3.34
C ASN A 118 -9.53 1.46 -3.24
N LYS A 119 -9.43 1.97 -2.01
CA LYS A 119 -9.10 3.36 -1.69
C LYS A 119 -7.91 3.42 -0.73
N SER A 120 -8.06 4.02 0.46
CA SER A 120 -6.99 4.10 1.47
C SER A 120 -7.15 3.13 2.63
N GLN A 121 -8.33 2.54 2.81
CA GLN A 121 -8.60 1.67 3.95
C GLN A 121 -7.94 0.31 3.77
N PHE A 122 -7.41 -0.23 4.87
CA PHE A 122 -6.76 -1.53 4.92
C PHE A 122 -7.10 -2.23 6.23
N PHE A 123 -6.84 -3.53 6.29
CA PHE A 123 -6.97 -4.31 7.50
C PHE A 123 -5.80 -5.28 7.69
N ILE A 124 -5.55 -5.63 8.95
CA ILE A 124 -4.60 -6.66 9.36
C ILE A 124 -5.39 -7.80 10.01
N THR A 125 -5.13 -9.04 9.60
CA THR A 125 -5.80 -10.21 10.18
C THR A 125 -5.25 -10.58 11.55
N PHE A 126 -6.14 -11.00 12.45
CA PHE A 126 -5.75 -11.62 13.72
C PHE A 126 -5.67 -13.16 13.64
N ARG A 127 -6.26 -13.76 12.61
CA ARG A 127 -6.24 -15.21 12.35
C ARG A 127 -6.41 -15.52 10.86
N SER A 128 -6.36 -16.80 10.53
CA SER A 128 -6.75 -17.32 9.21
C SER A 128 -8.21 -16.97 8.85
N CYS A 129 -8.43 -16.34 7.70
CA CYS A 129 -9.70 -15.89 7.17
C CYS A 129 -9.82 -16.16 5.66
N SER A 130 -9.61 -17.41 5.21
CA SER A 130 -9.57 -17.78 3.78
C SER A 130 -10.82 -17.43 2.96
N TYR A 131 -11.96 -17.19 3.60
CA TYR A 131 -13.16 -16.69 2.91
C TYR A 131 -13.02 -15.26 2.35
N LEU A 132 -11.95 -14.55 2.71
CA LEU A 132 -11.55 -13.25 2.15
C LEU A 132 -10.68 -13.39 0.90
N ASP A 133 -10.19 -14.60 0.60
CA ASP A 133 -9.32 -14.86 -0.55
C ASP A 133 -10.06 -14.56 -1.85
N GLY A 134 -9.34 -13.99 -2.82
CA GLY A 134 -9.91 -13.55 -4.08
C GLY A 134 -10.83 -12.33 -4.01
N LYS A 135 -11.11 -11.79 -2.81
CA LYS A 135 -11.99 -10.63 -2.61
C LYS A 135 -11.26 -9.36 -2.18
N HIS A 136 -10.12 -9.52 -1.51
CA HIS A 136 -9.31 -8.43 -1.01
C HIS A 136 -7.88 -8.58 -1.51
N THR A 137 -7.30 -7.47 -1.97
CA THR A 137 -5.90 -7.43 -2.40
C THR A 137 -4.99 -7.59 -1.18
N ILE A 138 -4.33 -8.74 -1.07
CA ILE A 138 -3.24 -8.96 -0.10
C ILE A 138 -2.01 -8.25 -0.63
N PHE A 139 -1.49 -7.29 0.13
CA PHE A 139 -0.35 -6.46 -0.30
C PHE A 139 0.81 -6.46 0.70
N GLY A 140 0.71 -7.24 1.78
CA GLY A 140 1.82 -7.41 2.70
C GLY A 140 1.49 -8.31 3.88
N ARG A 141 2.39 -8.28 4.87
CA ARG A 141 2.23 -8.98 6.15
C ARG A 141 2.99 -8.30 7.28
N VAL A 142 2.58 -8.59 8.51
CA VAL A 142 3.28 -8.21 9.74
C VAL A 142 4.52 -9.09 9.91
N VAL A 143 5.67 -8.44 10.08
CA VAL A 143 6.97 -9.09 10.33
C VAL A 143 7.58 -8.71 11.69
N GLY A 144 6.92 -7.84 12.44
CA GLY A 144 7.32 -7.47 13.80
C GLY A 144 6.23 -6.68 14.52
N GLY A 145 6.28 -6.62 15.85
CA GLY A 145 5.24 -5.96 16.65
C GLY A 145 4.03 -6.86 16.95
N THR A 146 4.22 -8.17 17.01
CA THR A 146 3.17 -9.14 17.39
C THR A 146 2.59 -8.87 18.77
N GLY A 147 3.41 -8.40 19.73
CA GLY A 147 2.97 -7.93 21.04
C GLY A 147 1.96 -6.78 20.96
N THR A 148 2.23 -5.78 20.11
CA THR A 148 1.31 -4.67 19.81
C THR A 148 0.00 -5.18 19.24
N LEU A 149 0.07 -6.09 18.26
CA LEU A 149 -1.11 -6.71 17.64
C LEU A 149 -1.97 -7.46 18.67
N ASN A 150 -1.33 -8.21 19.58
CA ASN A 150 -1.99 -8.93 20.66
C ASN A 150 -2.62 -8.00 21.70
N ALA A 151 -1.98 -6.89 22.00
CA ALA A 151 -2.54 -5.88 22.91
C ALA A 151 -3.78 -5.23 22.31
N ILE A 152 -3.71 -4.83 21.03
CA ILE A 152 -4.81 -4.19 20.33
C ILE A 152 -6.03 -5.12 20.19
N GLU A 153 -5.82 -6.40 19.88
CA GLU A 153 -6.91 -7.39 19.75
C GLU A 153 -7.72 -7.58 21.05
N LYS A 154 -7.10 -7.34 22.21
CA LYS A 154 -7.75 -7.50 23.51
C LYS A 154 -8.64 -6.32 23.88
N ILE A 155 -8.54 -5.19 23.18
CA ILE A 155 -9.34 -4.00 23.45
C ILE A 155 -10.82 -4.33 23.25
N GLU A 156 -11.63 -3.89 24.21
CA GLU A 156 -13.08 -4.03 24.13
C GLU A 156 -13.66 -3.10 23.06
N THR A 157 -14.69 -3.57 22.38
CA THR A 157 -15.36 -2.84 21.31
C THR A 157 -16.85 -2.66 21.60
N ASP A 158 -17.43 -1.59 21.06
CA ASP A 158 -18.87 -1.38 21.06
C ASP A 158 -19.59 -2.34 20.09
N GLU A 159 -20.93 -2.22 20.01
CA GLU A 159 -21.77 -3.02 19.10
C GLU A 159 -21.43 -2.82 17.61
N SER A 160 -20.81 -1.69 17.26
CA SER A 160 -20.33 -1.38 15.91
C SER A 160 -18.88 -1.85 15.67
N SER A 161 -18.32 -2.65 16.59
CA SER A 161 -16.93 -3.10 16.57
C SER A 161 -15.90 -1.96 16.63
N ARG A 162 -16.29 -0.77 17.14
CA ARG A 162 -15.37 0.34 17.36
C ARG A 162 -14.69 0.15 18.72
N PRO A 163 -13.37 0.29 18.83
CA PRO A 163 -12.69 0.11 20.10
C PRO A 163 -13.08 1.22 21.09
N ILE A 164 -13.39 0.84 22.34
CA ILE A 164 -13.73 1.77 23.43
C ILE A 164 -12.53 2.68 23.72
N ALA A 165 -11.33 2.09 23.80
CA ALA A 165 -10.08 2.83 23.88
C ALA A 165 -9.53 3.05 22.47
N ASN A 166 -9.42 4.32 22.04
CA ASN A 166 -8.95 4.64 20.69
C ASN A 166 -7.58 4.01 20.39
N VAL A 167 -7.49 3.33 19.24
CA VAL A 167 -6.23 2.86 18.65
C VAL A 167 -5.90 3.79 17.50
N ILE A 168 -4.76 4.45 17.58
CA ILE A 168 -4.37 5.55 16.69
C ILE A 168 -3.14 5.14 15.89
N PHE A 169 -3.19 5.32 14.58
CA PHE A 169 -2.03 5.34 13.71
C PHE A 169 -1.35 6.70 13.90
N VAL A 170 -0.27 6.74 14.68
CA VAL A 170 0.41 8.00 15.03
C VAL A 170 1.16 8.54 13.81
N ASN A 171 2.03 7.71 13.23
CA ASN A 171 2.78 7.99 12.01
C ASN A 171 3.39 6.68 11.47
N ALA A 172 4.11 6.79 10.35
CA ALA A 172 4.83 5.67 9.76
C ALA A 172 6.28 6.05 9.42
N GLU A 173 7.17 5.07 9.58
CA GLU A 173 8.57 5.13 9.16
C GLU A 173 8.76 4.18 7.97
N ILE A 174 9.23 4.71 6.84
CA ILE A 174 9.49 3.92 5.63
C ILE A 174 10.98 3.57 5.62
N PHE A 175 11.31 2.29 5.74
CA PHE A 175 12.70 1.79 5.70
C PHE A 175 13.16 1.47 4.29
N VAL A 176 12.26 0.93 3.48
CA VAL A 176 12.53 0.57 2.09
C VAL A 176 11.34 0.99 1.25
N ASP A 177 11.59 1.88 0.28
CA ASP A 177 10.64 2.28 -0.76
C ASP A 177 11.11 1.80 -2.14
N PRO A 178 10.59 0.66 -2.63
CA PRO A 178 10.96 0.14 -3.95
C PRO A 178 10.52 1.03 -5.12
N PHE A 179 9.54 1.91 -4.94
CA PHE A 179 9.01 2.75 -6.01
C PHE A 179 9.90 3.96 -6.30
N GLU A 180 10.50 4.53 -5.26
CA GLU A 180 11.47 5.62 -5.42
C GLU A 180 12.72 5.16 -6.18
N GLU A 181 13.23 3.97 -5.85
CA GLU A 181 14.34 3.34 -6.61
C GLU A 181 13.96 3.13 -8.08
N ALA A 182 12.74 2.63 -8.34
CA ALA A 182 12.24 2.40 -9.69
C ALA A 182 12.06 3.71 -10.49
N GLU A 183 11.57 4.78 -9.86
CA GLU A 183 11.41 6.09 -10.50
C GLU A 183 12.76 6.68 -10.90
N ILE A 184 13.75 6.63 -10.01
CA ILE A 184 15.11 7.09 -10.28
C ILE A 184 15.74 6.30 -11.44
N ALA A 185 15.54 4.98 -11.48
CA ALA A 185 16.06 4.13 -12.55
C ALA A 185 15.42 4.46 -13.91
N VAL A 186 14.10 4.67 -13.95
CA VAL A 186 13.38 5.05 -15.17
C VAL A 186 13.85 6.40 -15.67
N GLU A 187 14.05 7.39 -14.80
CA GLU A 187 14.46 8.73 -15.23
C GLU A 187 15.88 8.73 -15.80
N LYS A 188 16.83 8.05 -15.14
CA LYS A 188 18.19 7.88 -15.65
C LYS A 188 18.20 7.23 -17.04
N GLU A 189 17.36 6.22 -17.26
CA GLU A 189 17.26 5.56 -18.56
C GLU A 189 16.70 6.49 -19.63
N ARG A 190 15.67 7.30 -19.29
CA ARG A 190 15.11 8.31 -20.19
C ARG A 190 16.14 9.38 -20.55
N GLU A 191 16.91 9.85 -19.59
CA GLU A 191 18.00 10.81 -19.81
C GLU A 191 19.07 10.22 -20.74
N ASN A 192 19.50 8.98 -20.50
CA ASN A 192 20.47 8.31 -21.36
C ASN A 192 19.97 8.15 -22.80
N ILE A 193 18.69 7.81 -22.99
CA ILE A 193 18.06 7.73 -24.32
C ILE A 193 18.01 9.11 -24.99
N ARG A 194 17.70 10.18 -24.24
CA ARG A 194 17.69 11.56 -24.76
C ARG A 194 19.09 11.97 -25.22
N LEU A 195 20.11 11.75 -24.38
CA LEU A 195 21.51 12.07 -24.69
C LEU A 195 22.03 11.30 -25.91
N ALA A 196 21.70 10.01 -26.02
CA ALA A 196 22.07 9.20 -27.17
C ALA A 196 21.47 9.72 -28.49
N LYS A 197 20.20 10.15 -28.48
CA LYS A 197 19.55 10.75 -29.65
C LYS A 197 20.19 12.08 -30.06
N THR A 198 20.45 12.96 -29.10
CA THR A 198 21.11 14.26 -29.36
C THR A 198 22.51 14.08 -29.94
N ASN A 199 23.30 13.13 -29.42
CA ASN A 199 24.63 12.83 -29.96
C ASN A 199 24.57 12.25 -31.37
N GLN A 200 23.56 11.44 -31.69
CA GLN A 200 23.37 10.87 -33.02
C GLN A 200 22.89 11.91 -34.05
N GLU A 201 22.08 12.89 -33.64
CA GLU A 201 21.67 14.03 -34.48
C GLU A 201 22.84 15.00 -34.72
N ASN A 202 23.60 15.34 -33.68
CA ASN A 202 24.80 16.16 -33.82
C ASN A 202 25.87 15.49 -34.69
N GLY A 203 26.06 14.17 -34.57
CA GLY A 203 26.97 13.41 -35.42
C GLY A 203 26.57 13.35 -36.90
N LYS A 204 25.28 13.45 -37.23
CA LYS A 204 24.80 13.52 -38.62
C LYS A 204 24.97 14.91 -39.25
N ASN A 205 24.90 15.97 -38.44
CA ASN A 205 25.08 17.35 -38.91
C ASN A 205 26.54 17.73 -39.22
N PHE A 206 27.52 16.91 -38.83
CA PHE A 206 28.95 17.13 -39.10
C PHE A 206 29.47 16.43 -40.38
N ILE A 207 28.60 15.78 -41.17
CA ILE A 207 28.97 15.03 -42.39
C ILE A 207 28.58 15.80 -43.68
N PHE A 208 28.61 17.13 -43.69
CA PHE A 208 28.45 17.95 -44.91
C PHE A 208 29.56 18.97 -45.05
#